data_AF-A0A7W0PTF2-F1
#
_entry.id   AF-A0A7W0PTF2-F1
#
_cell.length_a   1.000
_cell.length_b   1.000
_cell.length_c   1.000
_cell.angle_alpha   90.00
_cell.angle_beta   90.00
_cell.angle_gamma   90.00
#
_symmetry.space_group_name_H-M   'P 1'
#
loop_
_entity.id
_entity.type
_entity.pdbx_description
1 polymer ?
#
loop_
_entity_poly.entity_id
_entity_poly.type
_entity_poly.pdbx_seq_one_letter_code
_entity_poly.pdbx_strand_id
1 'polypeptide(L)'
;MAERTLELLPRELQQVRLKSSLSPPWDAVDLLLASIRITATAGTAAGIDPGRPQVPAFGRRLYRLSAGFSGGAGRAVQSRPPIRLKLRELGARPRRSVVSSNYEAAYDDWLGTLMRTPVAAVTLDYDGTVVSTEGRYQLPADNVRRELNRLLDGSAVIGFASGRGDSLYQDLRRWVPKRRWPQVHLGLYNGAVLVRLDEELSERDGRENPFSDAEKRLASLPMFGELSVFDRHYQLQITPKDPSAVSISGLAGIVTAVLRRPPPLPLEVVMSAHSLDVLPAASTKVTLLERVVEVAGGEALAIGDQGQLGGNDFALLAAQELTLSVDRCSPDPTRCWRLVVPLSGPNALCRYLAALEPASNGLRFRWRAS
;
A
#
# COMPACT_ATOMS: atom_id res chain seq x y z
N MET A 1 25.04 5.18 -23.12
CA MET A 1 24.22 4.56 -22.06
C MET A 1 24.13 3.05 -22.22
N ALA A 2 23.85 2.53 -23.42
CA ALA A 2 23.89 1.09 -23.71
C ALA A 2 25.21 0.41 -23.31
N GLU A 3 26.36 1.04 -23.57
CA GLU A 3 27.68 0.47 -23.25
C GLU A 3 27.90 0.24 -21.74
N ARG A 4 27.52 1.20 -20.89
CA ARG A 4 27.64 1.06 -19.42
C ARG A 4 26.71 -0.01 -18.84
N THR A 5 25.56 -0.24 -19.46
CA THR A 5 24.66 -1.33 -19.05
C THR A 5 25.20 -2.70 -19.47
N LEU A 6 25.87 -2.78 -20.63
CA LEU A 6 26.50 -4.00 -21.12
C LEU A 6 27.70 -4.43 -20.25
N GLU A 7 28.41 -3.48 -19.64
CA GLU A 7 29.51 -3.75 -18.70
C GLU A 7 29.06 -4.43 -17.39
N LEU A 8 27.77 -4.34 -17.04
CA LEU A 8 27.20 -4.93 -15.82
C LEU A 8 26.60 -6.32 -16.03
N LEU A 9 26.54 -6.81 -17.28
CA LEU A 9 25.99 -8.13 -17.58
C LEU A 9 27.07 -9.20 -17.39
N PRO A 10 26.72 -10.37 -16.80
CA PRO A 10 27.64 -11.50 -16.69
C PRO A 10 28.23 -11.86 -18.06
N ARG A 11 29.53 -12.15 -18.08
CA ARG A 11 30.26 -12.44 -19.34
C ARG A 11 29.78 -13.74 -20.00
N GLU A 12 29.09 -14.60 -19.26
CA GLU A 12 28.53 -15.85 -19.80
C GLU A 12 27.26 -15.63 -20.64
N LEU A 13 26.66 -14.43 -20.62
CA LEU A 13 25.48 -14.13 -21.43
C LEU A 13 25.85 -13.74 -22.86
N GLN A 14 25.18 -14.37 -23.83
CA GLN A 14 25.27 -13.97 -25.23
C GLN A 14 24.61 -12.60 -25.44
N GLN A 15 25.37 -11.63 -25.95
CA GLN A 15 24.91 -10.26 -26.14
C GLN A 15 24.64 -9.97 -27.62
N VAL A 16 23.48 -9.38 -27.93
CA VAL A 16 23.14 -8.90 -29.27
C VAL A 16 22.94 -7.38 -29.21
N ARG A 17 23.64 -6.64 -30.08
CA ARG A 17 23.53 -5.18 -30.17
C ARG A 17 22.71 -4.78 -31.40
N LEU A 18 21.65 -4.01 -31.18
CA LEU A 18 20.80 -3.48 -32.25
C LEU A 18 21.13 -2.01 -32.50
N LYS A 19 21.15 -1.62 -33.77
CA LYS A 19 21.32 -0.24 -34.22
C LYS A 19 20.27 0.05 -35.29
N SER A 20 19.64 1.20 -35.21
CA SER A 20 18.76 1.71 -36.27
C SER A 20 19.54 2.67 -37.17
N SER A 21 19.22 2.68 -38.46
CA SER A 21 19.69 3.70 -39.42
C SER A 21 18.71 4.86 -39.58
N LEU A 22 17.57 4.84 -38.87
CA LEU A 22 16.58 5.91 -38.92
C LEU A 22 16.97 7.08 -38.02
N SER A 23 16.38 8.25 -38.27
CA SER A 23 16.52 9.43 -37.44
C SER A 23 15.47 9.48 -36.31
N PRO A 24 15.75 10.17 -35.18
CA PRO A 24 14.77 10.35 -34.11
C PRO A 24 13.48 11.04 -34.57
N PRO A 25 12.29 10.60 -34.11
CA PRO A 25 12.03 9.57 -33.09
C PRO A 25 11.84 8.14 -33.65
N TRP A 26 12.02 7.94 -34.96
CA TRP A 26 11.73 6.67 -35.63
C TRP A 26 12.74 5.58 -35.30
N ASP A 27 13.97 5.96 -34.94
CA ASP A 27 15.00 5.07 -34.42
C ASP A 27 14.52 4.28 -33.18
N ALA A 28 13.76 4.90 -32.29
CA ALA A 28 13.22 4.27 -31.10
C ALA A 28 12.14 3.23 -31.43
N VAL A 29 11.26 3.54 -32.38
CA VAL A 29 10.20 2.62 -32.83
C VAL A 29 10.80 1.42 -33.57
N ASP A 30 11.79 1.66 -34.43
CA ASP A 30 12.50 0.62 -35.18
C ASP A 30 13.26 -0.32 -34.23
N LEU A 31 14.01 0.23 -33.26
CA LEU A 31 14.70 -0.57 -32.25
C LEU A 31 13.74 -1.36 -31.36
N LEU A 32 12.58 -0.79 -31.00
CA LEU A 32 11.55 -1.49 -30.25
C LEU A 32 11.01 -2.69 -31.04
N LEU A 33 10.62 -2.50 -32.30
CA LEU A 33 10.15 -3.58 -33.17
C LEU A 33 11.22 -4.66 -33.38
N ALA A 34 12.48 -4.25 -33.59
CA ALA A 34 13.60 -5.18 -33.72
C ALA A 34 13.81 -6.01 -32.44
N SER A 35 13.72 -5.38 -31.26
CA SER A 35 13.84 -6.08 -29.97
C SER A 35 12.73 -7.11 -29.76
N ILE A 36 11.49 -6.77 -30.11
CA ILE A 36 10.34 -7.68 -30.01
C ILE A 36 10.53 -8.88 -30.93
N ARG A 37 10.89 -8.62 -32.20
CA ARG A 37 11.10 -9.67 -33.20
C ARG A 37 12.23 -10.62 -32.82
N ILE A 38 13.36 -10.09 -32.35
CA ILE A 38 14.49 -10.92 -31.92
C ILE A 38 14.12 -11.77 -30.71
N THR A 39 13.40 -11.21 -29.74
CA THR A 39 12.91 -11.94 -28.58
C THR A 39 11.94 -13.06 -29.00
N ALA A 40 11.05 -12.78 -29.94
CA ALA A 40 10.11 -13.77 -30.48
C ALA A 40 10.84 -14.91 -31.21
N THR A 41 11.80 -14.59 -32.07
CA THR A 41 12.60 -15.59 -32.81
C THR A 41 13.45 -16.43 -31.87
N ALA A 42 14.12 -15.80 -30.90
CA ALA A 42 14.94 -16.49 -29.91
C ALA A 42 14.10 -17.38 -28.98
N GLY A 43 12.93 -16.90 -28.53
CA GLY A 43 12.00 -17.69 -27.72
C GLY A 43 11.51 -18.93 -28.47
N THR A 44 11.10 -18.76 -29.74
CA THR A 44 10.67 -19.87 -30.60
C THR A 44 11.78 -20.92 -30.76
N ALA A 45 13.02 -20.48 -31.04
CA ALA A 45 14.15 -21.39 -31.19
C ALA A 45 14.53 -22.13 -29.89
N ALA A 46 14.28 -21.51 -28.73
CA ALA A 46 14.54 -22.09 -27.42
C ALA A 46 13.37 -22.88 -26.83
N GLY A 47 12.23 -22.99 -27.53
CA GLY A 47 11.01 -23.60 -26.99
C GLY A 47 10.39 -22.84 -25.82
N ILE A 48 10.68 -21.54 -25.69
CA ILE A 48 10.20 -20.64 -24.64
C ILE A 48 9.17 -19.70 -25.23
N ASP A 49 7.96 -19.65 -24.66
CA ASP A 49 6.97 -18.61 -25.00
C ASP A 49 7.43 -17.26 -24.42
N PRO A 50 7.85 -16.28 -25.25
CA PRO A 50 8.31 -14.99 -24.76
C PRO A 50 7.17 -14.11 -24.22
N GLY A 51 5.90 -14.45 -24.50
CA GLY A 51 4.73 -13.86 -23.86
C GLY A 51 4.44 -14.45 -22.47
N ARG A 52 5.04 -15.61 -22.14
CA ARG A 52 4.90 -16.30 -20.84
C ARG A 52 6.23 -16.90 -20.36
N PRO A 53 7.30 -16.11 -20.20
CA PRO A 53 8.61 -16.66 -19.84
C PRO A 53 8.60 -17.16 -18.40
N GLN A 54 9.19 -18.34 -18.15
CA GLN A 54 9.56 -18.75 -16.79
C GLN A 54 10.79 -17.94 -16.37
N VAL A 55 10.57 -16.80 -15.70
CA VAL A 55 11.66 -15.88 -15.33
C VAL A 55 12.39 -16.35 -14.06
N PRO A 56 13.70 -16.67 -14.11
CA PRO A 56 14.49 -16.99 -12.93
C PRO A 56 14.52 -15.82 -11.93
N ALA A 57 14.86 -16.09 -10.66
CA ALA A 57 14.82 -15.07 -9.60
C ALA A 57 15.61 -13.79 -9.93
N PHE A 58 16.68 -13.88 -10.73
CA PHE A 58 17.45 -12.71 -11.17
C PHE A 58 16.68 -11.83 -12.17
N GLY A 59 15.94 -12.41 -13.12
CA GLY A 59 15.14 -11.65 -14.09
C GLY A 59 13.96 -10.95 -13.41
N ARG A 60 13.37 -11.57 -12.38
CA ARG A 60 12.36 -10.93 -11.51
C ARG A 60 12.92 -9.73 -10.74
N ARG A 61 14.19 -9.78 -10.31
CA ARG A 61 14.90 -8.65 -9.68
C ARG A 61 15.15 -7.51 -10.67
N LEU A 62 15.49 -7.83 -11.93
CA LEU A 62 15.67 -6.84 -13.00
C LEU A 62 14.37 -6.13 -13.39
N TYR A 63 13.24 -6.85 -13.44
CA TYR A 63 11.94 -6.26 -13.76
C TYR A 63 11.40 -5.34 -12.64
N ARG A 64 11.82 -5.58 -11.39
CA ARG A 64 11.49 -4.74 -10.21
C ARG A 64 12.40 -3.51 -10.08
N LEU A 65 13.53 -3.46 -10.80
CA LEU A 65 14.28 -2.23 -11.01
C LEU A 65 13.50 -1.40 -12.04
N SER A 66 12.50 -0.65 -11.56
CA SER A 66 11.69 0.23 -12.39
C SER A 66 12.53 0.98 -13.41
N ALA A 67 12.09 0.89 -14.67
CA ALA A 67 12.53 1.69 -15.81
C ALA A 67 12.58 3.17 -15.46
N GLY A 68 13.75 3.63 -15.00
CA GLY A 68 14.12 5.02 -15.01
C GLY A 68 14.47 5.39 -16.44
N PHE A 69 13.47 5.78 -17.23
CA PHE A 69 13.69 6.54 -18.45
C PHE A 69 14.36 7.87 -18.06
N SER A 70 15.68 7.85 -17.94
CA SER A 70 16.51 9.03 -17.76
C SER A 70 16.62 9.77 -19.09
N GLY A 71 15.52 10.40 -19.49
CA GLY A 71 15.49 11.43 -20.52
C GLY A 71 15.89 12.78 -19.95
N GLY A 72 17.01 13.32 -20.42
CA GLY A 72 17.43 14.71 -20.21
C GLY A 72 18.19 14.96 -18.91
N ALA A 73 19.53 15.02 -19.04
CA ALA A 73 20.46 15.49 -18.02
C ALA A 73 20.25 16.98 -17.70
N GLY A 74 19.19 17.30 -16.95
CA GLY A 74 19.25 18.40 -16.00
C GLY A 74 19.89 17.84 -14.72
N ARG A 75 20.87 18.55 -14.13
CA ARG A 75 21.52 18.18 -12.86
C ARG A 75 20.47 17.64 -11.87
N ALA A 76 20.42 16.32 -11.70
CA ALA A 76 19.52 15.68 -10.76
C ALA A 76 19.93 16.15 -9.36
N VAL A 77 18.99 16.76 -8.64
CA VAL A 77 19.20 17.04 -7.22
C VAL A 77 19.35 15.70 -6.52
N GLN A 78 20.38 15.54 -5.68
CA GLN A 78 20.47 14.42 -4.73
C GLN A 78 19.42 14.59 -3.62
N SER A 79 18.13 14.72 -3.98
CA SER A 79 17.06 14.82 -3.00
C SER A 79 16.88 13.47 -2.32
N ARG A 80 16.62 13.47 -1.00
CA ARG A 80 16.47 12.22 -0.23
C ARG A 80 15.33 11.37 -0.82
N PRO A 81 15.42 10.03 -0.80
CA PRO A 81 14.40 9.19 -1.41
C PRO A 81 12.94 9.49 -1.00
N PRO A 82 12.62 9.79 0.27
CA PRO A 82 11.24 10.11 0.67
C PRO A 82 10.66 11.32 -0.07
N ILE A 83 11.46 12.36 -0.28
CA ILE A 83 11.09 13.58 -1.01
C ILE A 83 10.80 13.27 -2.48
N ARG A 84 11.62 12.42 -3.11
CA ARG A 84 11.41 12.02 -4.52
C ARG A 84 10.10 11.26 -4.71
N LEU A 85 9.73 10.41 -3.75
CA LEU A 85 8.45 9.68 -3.81
C LEU A 85 7.28 10.65 -3.75
N LYS A 86 7.25 11.56 -2.77
CA LYS A 86 6.21 12.58 -2.65
C LYS A 86 6.08 13.48 -3.88
N LEU A 87 7.21 13.97 -4.41
CA LEU A 87 7.22 14.78 -5.63
C LEU A 87 6.65 14.00 -6.83
N ARG A 88 6.94 12.70 -6.93
CA ARG A 88 6.38 11.84 -7.99
C ARG A 88 4.86 11.71 -7.86
N GLU A 89 4.34 11.50 -6.65
CA GLU A 89 2.88 11.43 -6.40
C GLU A 89 2.17 12.76 -6.70
N LEU A 90 2.85 13.90 -6.49
CA LEU A 90 2.36 15.21 -6.92
C LEU A 90 2.34 15.37 -8.46
N GLY A 91 3.02 14.49 -9.21
CA GLY A 91 3.28 14.69 -10.64
C GLY A 91 4.41 15.69 -10.93
N ALA A 92 5.16 16.10 -9.90
CA ALA A 92 6.29 16.99 -10.04
C ALA A 92 7.58 16.22 -10.38
N ARG A 93 8.42 16.84 -11.23
CA ARG A 93 9.75 16.29 -11.53
C ARG A 93 10.72 16.68 -10.40
N PRO A 94 11.59 15.76 -9.94
CA PRO A 94 12.60 16.05 -8.92
C PRO A 94 13.74 16.90 -9.51
N ARG A 95 13.46 18.19 -9.69
CA ARG A 95 14.39 19.22 -10.15
C ARG A 95 14.41 20.36 -9.14
N ARG A 96 15.50 21.13 -9.10
CA ARG A 96 15.58 22.31 -8.23
C ARG A 96 14.46 23.28 -8.59
N SER A 97 13.54 23.49 -7.66
CA SER A 97 12.37 24.34 -7.80
C SER A 97 11.90 24.76 -6.41
N VAL A 98 11.09 25.81 -6.34
CA VAL A 98 10.42 26.22 -5.09
C VAL A 98 9.61 25.05 -4.50
N VAL A 99 8.95 24.26 -5.36
CA VAL A 99 8.20 23.07 -4.94
C VAL A 99 9.11 22.05 -4.25
N SER A 100 10.26 21.70 -4.84
CA SER A 100 11.20 20.75 -4.24
C SER A 100 11.75 21.26 -2.90
N SER A 101 12.06 22.55 -2.80
CA SER A 101 12.53 23.16 -1.53
C SER A 101 11.46 23.16 -0.45
N ASN A 102 10.18 23.39 -0.80
CA ASN A 102 9.08 23.30 0.16
C ASN A 102 8.89 21.87 0.69
N TYR A 103 9.05 20.85 -0.18
CA TYR A 103 8.97 19.44 0.25
C TYR A 103 10.19 19.01 1.08
N GLU A 104 11.37 19.57 0.81
CA GLU A 104 12.56 19.38 1.65
C GLU A 104 12.33 19.93 3.06
N ALA A 105 11.85 21.18 3.18
CA ALA A 105 11.55 21.79 4.47
C ALA A 105 10.46 21.02 5.22
N ALA A 106 9.35 20.69 4.54
CA ALA A 106 8.25 19.95 5.15
C ALA A 106 8.68 18.54 5.61
N TYR A 107 9.58 17.88 4.88
CA TYR A 107 10.15 16.60 5.30
C TYR A 107 10.95 16.73 6.61
N ASP A 108 11.82 17.74 6.70
CA ASP A 108 12.64 17.97 7.88
C ASP A 108 11.79 18.34 9.11
N ASP A 109 10.79 19.20 8.92
CA ASP A 109 9.84 19.58 9.97
C ASP A 109 9.04 18.37 10.46
N TRP A 110 8.42 17.63 9.53
CA TRP A 110 7.63 16.45 9.84
C TRP A 110 8.47 15.35 10.53
N LEU A 111 9.68 15.06 10.03
CA LEU A 111 10.54 14.05 10.63
C LEU A 111 10.99 14.49 12.03
N GLY A 112 11.27 15.78 12.21
CA GLY A 112 11.57 16.38 13.50
C GLY A 112 10.41 16.21 14.48
N THR A 113 9.17 16.47 14.05
CA THR A 113 7.97 16.25 14.86
C THR A 113 7.82 14.78 15.23
N LEU A 114 7.89 13.86 14.25
CA LEU A 114 7.79 12.41 14.48
C LEU A 114 8.82 11.91 15.51
N MET A 115 10.05 12.41 15.46
CA MET A 115 11.12 11.97 16.37
C MET A 115 11.02 12.58 17.79
N ARG A 116 10.36 13.74 17.95
CA ARG A 116 10.20 14.41 19.25
C ARG A 116 8.93 14.00 19.97
N THR A 117 7.85 13.74 19.24
CA THR A 117 6.54 13.42 19.83
C THR A 117 6.56 12.03 20.48
N PRO A 118 6.20 11.89 21.76
CA PRO A 118 5.98 10.59 22.38
C PRO A 118 4.82 9.86 21.70
N VAL A 119 5.00 8.57 21.43
CA VAL A 119 4.00 7.71 20.79
C VAL A 119 3.48 6.73 21.83
N ALA A 120 2.22 6.86 22.21
CA ALA A 120 1.57 6.00 23.19
C ALA A 120 1.06 4.69 22.56
N ALA A 121 0.73 4.73 21.27
CA ALA A 121 0.18 3.58 20.55
C ALA A 121 0.58 3.52 19.08
N VAL A 122 0.37 2.35 18.46
CA VAL A 122 0.62 2.15 17.03
C VAL A 122 -0.63 1.59 16.39
N THR A 123 -1.13 2.23 15.33
CA THR A 123 -2.23 1.71 14.50
C THR A 123 -1.67 1.26 13.17
N LEU A 124 -1.92 0.01 12.80
CA LEU A 124 -1.38 -0.64 11.62
C LEU A 124 -2.51 -1.06 10.70
N ASP A 125 -2.41 -0.73 9.41
CA ASP A 125 -3.04 -1.58 8.41
C ASP A 125 -2.46 -3.01 8.49
N TYR A 126 -3.21 -4.00 8.02
CA TYR A 126 -2.78 -5.40 8.05
C TYR A 126 -2.25 -5.91 6.70
N ASP A 127 -3.06 -5.87 5.64
CA ASP A 127 -2.80 -6.56 4.38
C ASP A 127 -2.02 -5.67 3.41
N GLY A 128 -0.75 -6.01 3.17
CA GLY A 128 0.19 -5.13 2.47
C GLY A 128 1.16 -4.45 3.45
N THR A 129 0.78 -4.38 4.74
CA THR A 129 1.56 -3.73 5.80
C THR A 129 2.21 -4.71 6.77
N VAL A 130 1.42 -5.46 7.54
CA VAL A 130 1.90 -6.47 8.52
C VAL A 130 2.20 -7.79 7.84
N VAL A 131 1.36 -8.17 6.88
CA VAL A 131 1.58 -9.29 5.94
C VAL A 131 1.72 -8.74 4.53
N SER A 132 2.36 -9.49 3.63
CA SER A 132 2.40 -9.07 2.21
C SER A 132 1.03 -9.31 1.56
N THR A 133 0.71 -8.56 0.51
CA THR A 133 -0.54 -8.74 -0.25
C THR A 133 -0.66 -10.17 -0.81
N GLU A 134 0.45 -10.73 -1.32
CA GLU A 134 0.53 -12.11 -1.81
C GLU A 134 0.36 -13.15 -0.68
N GLY A 135 0.86 -12.84 0.52
CA GLY A 135 0.83 -13.67 1.71
C GLY A 135 -0.32 -13.37 2.66
N ARG A 136 -1.39 -12.70 2.22
CA ARG A 136 -2.47 -12.18 3.09
C ARG A 136 -3.18 -13.22 3.97
N TYR A 137 -3.12 -14.50 3.60
CA TYR A 137 -3.69 -15.62 4.37
C TYR A 137 -2.68 -16.34 5.26
N GLN A 138 -1.43 -15.87 5.29
CA GLN A 138 -0.37 -16.41 6.13
C GLN A 138 -0.25 -15.58 7.40
N LEU A 139 0.36 -16.17 8.43
CA LEU A 139 0.73 -15.41 9.62
C LEU A 139 1.89 -14.44 9.29
N PRO A 140 2.03 -13.34 10.04
CA PRO A 140 3.14 -12.42 9.84
C PRO A 140 4.50 -13.11 10.04
N ALA A 141 5.50 -12.66 9.29
CA ALA A 141 6.87 -13.18 9.39
C ALA A 141 7.44 -13.01 10.81
N ASP A 142 8.36 -13.89 11.21
CA ASP A 142 8.91 -13.93 12.58
C ASP A 142 9.53 -12.62 13.04
N ASN A 143 10.18 -11.89 12.13
CA ASN A 143 10.76 -10.58 12.41
C ASN A 143 9.68 -9.53 12.74
N VAL A 144 8.56 -9.52 12.01
CA VAL A 144 7.43 -8.62 12.28
C VAL A 144 6.81 -9.00 13.63
N ARG A 145 6.52 -10.29 13.84
CA ARG A 145 5.93 -10.77 15.10
C ARG A 145 6.80 -10.45 16.31
N ARG A 146 8.12 -10.61 16.19
CA ARG A 146 9.09 -10.28 17.24
C ARG A 146 9.04 -8.79 17.61
N GLU A 147 9.04 -7.89 16.61
CA GLU A 147 8.97 -6.46 16.89
C GLU A 147 7.63 -6.04 17.50
N LEU A 148 6.51 -6.58 17.00
CA LEU A 148 5.19 -6.31 17.59
C LEU A 148 5.10 -6.81 19.04
N ASN A 149 5.57 -8.04 19.30
CA ASN A 149 5.61 -8.57 20.66
C ASN A 149 6.55 -7.77 21.57
N ARG A 150 7.68 -7.26 21.07
CA ARG A 150 8.57 -6.37 21.82
C ARG A 150 7.85 -5.08 22.24
N LEU A 151 7.07 -4.46 21.35
CA LEU A 151 6.28 -3.27 21.68
C LEU A 151 5.19 -3.58 22.71
N LEU A 152 4.47 -4.69 22.54
CA LEU A 152 3.49 -5.16 23.52
C LEU A 152 4.14 -5.46 24.87
N ASP A 153 5.36 -5.99 24.87
CA ASP A 153 6.12 -6.24 26.10
C ASP A 153 6.50 -4.95 26.84
N GLY A 154 6.67 -3.84 26.11
CA GLY A 154 6.84 -2.49 26.64
C GLY A 154 5.53 -1.75 26.94
N SER A 155 4.41 -2.46 27.11
CA SER A 155 3.09 -1.91 27.43
C SER A 155 2.45 -1.01 26.35
N ALA A 156 2.96 -1.03 25.11
CA ALA A 156 2.33 -0.29 24.03
C ALA A 156 0.95 -0.85 23.68
N VAL A 157 0.02 0.02 23.29
CA VAL A 157 -1.26 -0.36 22.69
C VAL A 157 -1.07 -0.49 21.18
N ILE A 158 -1.59 -1.56 20.58
CA ILE A 158 -1.51 -1.80 19.13
C ILE A 158 -2.90 -1.97 18.54
N GLY A 159 -3.25 -1.15 17.56
CA GLY A 159 -4.43 -1.28 16.72
C GLY A 159 -4.13 -1.97 15.39
N PHE A 160 -4.96 -2.92 14.95
CA PHE A 160 -4.95 -3.47 13.60
C PHE A 160 -6.23 -3.08 12.84
N ALA A 161 -6.09 -2.21 11.85
CA ALA A 161 -7.17 -1.76 10.97
C ALA A 161 -7.16 -2.56 9.67
N SER A 162 -8.23 -3.30 9.37
CA SER A 162 -8.26 -4.17 8.19
C SER A 162 -9.65 -4.28 7.59
N GLY A 163 -9.70 -4.53 6.27
CA GLY A 163 -10.93 -4.98 5.61
C GLY A 163 -11.31 -6.42 5.97
N ARG A 164 -10.41 -7.18 6.62
CA ARG A 164 -10.68 -8.54 7.09
C ARG A 164 -11.60 -8.52 8.30
N GLY A 165 -12.40 -9.56 8.39
CA GLY A 165 -13.27 -9.87 9.51
C GLY A 165 -12.67 -10.89 10.47
N ASP A 166 -13.49 -11.88 10.83
CA ASP A 166 -13.23 -12.95 11.80
C ASP A 166 -11.89 -13.66 11.56
N SER A 167 -11.48 -13.81 10.30
CA SER A 167 -10.20 -14.43 9.95
C SER A 167 -9.00 -13.72 10.56
N LEU A 168 -8.99 -12.38 10.61
CA LEU A 168 -7.90 -11.61 11.22
C LEU A 168 -7.92 -11.78 12.74
N TYR A 169 -9.10 -11.69 13.34
CA TYR A 169 -9.28 -11.91 14.77
C TYR A 169 -8.76 -13.30 15.21
N GLN A 170 -9.09 -14.34 14.46
CA GLN A 170 -8.58 -15.69 14.70
C GLN A 170 -7.06 -15.78 14.49
N ASP A 171 -6.53 -15.18 13.41
CA ASP A 171 -5.10 -15.21 13.12
C ASP A 171 -4.26 -14.51 14.19
N LEU A 172 -4.69 -13.34 14.69
CA LEU A 172 -3.99 -12.64 15.77
C LEU A 172 -3.92 -13.49 17.04
N ARG A 173 -5.01 -14.19 17.41
CA ARG A 173 -5.04 -15.08 18.58
C ARG A 173 -4.10 -16.29 18.47
N ARG A 174 -3.67 -16.67 17.26
CA ARG A 174 -2.73 -17.79 17.03
C ARG A 174 -1.28 -17.45 17.41
N TRP A 175 -0.89 -16.18 17.37
CA TRP A 175 0.52 -15.81 17.58
C TRP A 175 0.75 -14.70 18.60
N VAL A 176 -0.24 -13.85 18.89
CA VAL A 176 -0.14 -12.88 19.98
C VAL A 176 -0.31 -13.63 21.31
N PRO A 177 0.64 -13.52 22.25
CA PRO A 177 0.52 -14.16 23.56
C PRO A 177 -0.76 -13.70 24.30
N LYS A 178 -1.52 -14.63 24.87
CA LYS A 178 -2.81 -14.35 25.55
C LYS A 178 -2.74 -13.21 26.58
N ARG A 179 -1.65 -13.14 27.35
CA ARG A 179 -1.42 -12.07 28.35
C ARG A 179 -1.38 -10.65 27.75
N ARG A 180 -1.15 -10.53 26.44
CA ARG A 180 -1.05 -9.27 25.69
C ARG A 180 -2.33 -8.91 24.94
N TRP A 181 -3.34 -9.79 24.91
CA TRP A 181 -4.59 -9.53 24.21
C TRP A 181 -5.31 -8.24 24.66
N PRO A 182 -5.31 -7.85 25.95
CA PRO A 182 -5.90 -6.59 26.38
C PRO A 182 -5.23 -5.32 25.82
N GLN A 183 -4.05 -5.45 25.21
CA GLN A 183 -3.33 -4.32 24.58
C GLN A 183 -3.59 -4.23 23.06
N VAL A 184 -4.33 -5.19 22.49
CA VAL A 184 -4.53 -5.30 21.05
C VAL A 184 -5.97 -4.97 20.69
N HIS A 185 -6.16 -3.94 19.87
CA HIS A 185 -7.45 -3.50 19.36
C HIS A 185 -7.57 -3.80 17.87
N LEU A 186 -8.76 -4.13 17.41
CA LEU A 186 -9.05 -4.49 16.03
C LEU A 186 -10.14 -3.58 15.49
N GLY A 187 -9.91 -3.06 14.28
CA GLY A 187 -10.94 -2.45 13.45
C GLY A 187 -11.16 -3.35 12.25
N LEU A 188 -12.15 -4.22 12.36
CA LEU A 188 -12.50 -5.21 11.34
C LEU A 188 -13.45 -4.60 10.32
N TYR A 189 -13.50 -5.20 9.13
CA TYR A 189 -14.40 -4.78 8.04
C TYR A 189 -14.29 -3.28 7.75
N ASN A 190 -13.06 -2.78 7.63
CA ASN A 190 -12.73 -1.36 7.41
C ASN A 190 -13.28 -0.43 8.51
N GLY A 191 -13.41 -0.92 9.75
CA GLY A 191 -13.85 -0.14 10.91
C GLY A 191 -15.33 -0.27 11.24
N ALA A 192 -16.08 -1.14 10.55
CA ALA A 192 -17.47 -1.41 10.89
C ALA A 192 -17.63 -2.13 12.24
N VAL A 193 -16.61 -2.90 12.65
CA VAL A 193 -16.58 -3.58 13.95
C VAL A 193 -15.30 -3.23 14.68
N LEU A 194 -15.43 -2.72 15.89
CA LEU A 194 -14.31 -2.48 16.80
C LEU A 194 -14.37 -3.48 17.95
N VAL A 195 -13.26 -4.15 18.23
CA VAL A 195 -13.18 -5.17 19.29
C VAL A 195 -11.76 -5.25 19.84
N ARG A 196 -11.62 -5.56 21.13
CA ARG A 196 -10.32 -5.89 21.74
C ARG A 196 -10.03 -7.39 21.60
N LEU A 197 -8.77 -7.78 21.48
CA LEU A 197 -8.41 -9.17 21.13
C LEU A 197 -8.84 -10.19 22.21
N ASP A 198 -9.03 -9.78 23.45
CA ASP A 198 -9.53 -10.58 24.58
C ASP A 198 -11.06 -10.59 24.70
N GLU A 199 -11.76 -9.69 24.02
CA GLU A 199 -13.22 -9.68 23.98
C GLU A 199 -13.72 -10.78 23.04
N GLU A 200 -14.96 -11.23 23.24
CA GLU A 200 -15.63 -12.09 22.28
C GLU A 200 -16.09 -11.26 21.11
N LEU A 201 -15.78 -11.72 19.89
CA LEU A 201 -16.34 -11.15 18.69
C LEU A 201 -17.83 -11.46 18.68
N SER A 202 -18.66 -10.47 19.00
CA SER A 202 -20.11 -10.63 19.00
C SER A 202 -20.60 -10.93 17.59
N GLU A 203 -21.55 -11.85 17.49
CA GLU A 203 -22.26 -12.07 16.25
C GLU A 203 -23.24 -10.92 16.02
N ARG A 204 -23.18 -10.37 14.81
CA ARG A 204 -24.23 -9.63 14.08
C ARG A 204 -25.23 -8.85 14.96
N ASP A 205 -25.12 -7.52 14.95
CA ASP A 205 -26.31 -6.69 15.14
C ASP A 205 -27.25 -6.97 13.96
N GLY A 206 -28.49 -7.42 14.20
CA GLY A 206 -29.51 -7.72 13.19
C GLY A 206 -30.03 -6.51 12.40
N ARG A 207 -29.12 -5.59 12.01
CA ARG A 207 -29.39 -4.40 11.21
C ARG A 207 -29.76 -4.81 9.79
N GLU A 208 -30.64 -4.02 9.20
CA GLU A 208 -31.07 -4.14 7.81
C GLU A 208 -29.87 -3.96 6.86
N ASN A 209 -29.84 -4.71 5.76
CA ASN A 209 -28.72 -4.68 4.80
C ASN A 209 -28.61 -3.28 4.15
N PRO A 210 -27.56 -2.49 4.44
CA PRO A 210 -27.43 -1.13 3.93
C PRO A 210 -27.07 -1.10 2.42
N PHE A 211 -26.79 -2.25 1.81
CA PHE A 211 -26.32 -2.35 0.43
C PHE A 211 -27.41 -2.72 -0.58
N SER A 212 -28.65 -3.00 -0.14
CA SER A 212 -29.72 -3.46 -1.04
C SER A 212 -29.98 -2.49 -2.22
N ASP A 213 -29.99 -1.19 -1.97
CA ASP A 213 -30.14 -0.19 -3.03
C ASP A 213 -28.89 -0.03 -3.90
N ALA A 214 -27.70 -0.26 -3.34
CA ALA A 214 -26.46 -0.32 -4.12
C ALA A 214 -26.49 -1.49 -5.10
N GLU A 215 -26.89 -2.68 -4.66
CA GLU A 215 -27.05 -3.86 -5.50
C GLU A 215 -28.04 -3.62 -6.65
N LYS A 216 -29.22 -3.06 -6.35
CA LYS A 216 -30.20 -2.69 -7.39
C LYS A 216 -29.61 -1.73 -8.43
N ARG A 217 -28.87 -0.72 -7.99
CA ARG A 217 -28.23 0.24 -8.90
C ARG A 217 -27.12 -0.40 -9.72
N LEU A 218 -26.31 -1.28 -9.12
CA LEU A 218 -25.28 -2.03 -9.83
C LEU A 218 -25.89 -2.98 -10.86
N ALA A 219 -26.99 -3.66 -10.53
CA ALA A 219 -27.71 -4.55 -11.43
C ALA A 219 -28.24 -3.85 -12.69
N SER A 220 -28.42 -2.52 -12.64
CA SER A 220 -28.79 -1.71 -13.82
C SER A 220 -27.65 -1.47 -14.81
N LEU A 221 -26.41 -1.81 -14.46
CA LEU A 221 -25.26 -1.62 -15.34
C LEU A 221 -25.27 -2.67 -16.48
N PRO A 222 -25.02 -2.27 -17.74
CA PRO A 222 -24.87 -3.22 -18.84
C PRO A 222 -23.78 -4.28 -18.60
N MET A 223 -22.72 -3.91 -17.87
CA MET A 223 -21.61 -4.80 -17.53
C MET A 223 -21.81 -5.60 -16.24
N PHE A 224 -22.97 -5.54 -15.58
CA PHE A 224 -23.18 -6.22 -14.29
C PHE A 224 -22.93 -7.73 -14.37
N GLY A 225 -23.28 -8.36 -15.51
CA GLY A 225 -22.99 -9.77 -15.78
C GLY A 225 -21.50 -10.13 -15.76
N GLU A 226 -20.60 -9.15 -15.92
CA GLU A 226 -19.14 -9.31 -15.88
C GLU A 226 -18.55 -9.05 -14.48
N LEU A 227 -19.40 -8.76 -13.49
CA LEU A 227 -19.00 -8.49 -12.11
C LEU A 227 -19.35 -9.68 -11.21
N SER A 228 -18.49 -9.97 -10.26
CA SER A 228 -18.82 -10.79 -9.11
C SER A 228 -19.08 -9.86 -7.92
N VAL A 229 -20.32 -9.86 -7.44
CA VAL A 229 -20.79 -9.03 -6.33
C VAL A 229 -21.14 -9.96 -5.16
N PHE A 230 -20.47 -9.80 -4.03
CA PHE A 230 -20.65 -10.62 -2.85
C PHE A 230 -20.98 -9.75 -1.65
N ASP A 231 -22.15 -9.98 -1.05
CA ASP A 231 -22.49 -9.41 0.24
C ASP A 231 -21.67 -10.09 1.35
N ARG A 232 -20.84 -9.31 2.04
CA ARG A 232 -20.02 -9.73 3.18
C ARG A 232 -20.51 -9.12 4.49
N HIS A 233 -21.81 -8.80 4.57
CA HIS A 233 -22.56 -8.26 5.71
C HIS A 233 -22.19 -6.82 6.12
N TYR A 234 -20.91 -6.53 6.29
CA TYR A 234 -20.40 -5.19 6.60
C TYR A 234 -19.85 -4.45 5.37
N GLN A 235 -19.76 -5.13 4.24
CA GLN A 235 -19.29 -4.57 2.98
C GLN A 235 -19.87 -5.36 1.80
N LEU A 236 -20.05 -4.69 0.68
CA LEU A 236 -20.32 -5.33 -0.61
C LEU A 236 -19.00 -5.44 -1.38
N GLN A 237 -18.48 -6.65 -1.55
CA GLN A 237 -17.26 -6.89 -2.29
C GLN A 237 -17.56 -7.05 -3.78
N ILE A 238 -16.87 -6.28 -4.62
CA ILE A 238 -17.05 -6.26 -6.07
C ILE A 238 -15.71 -6.56 -6.74
N THR A 239 -15.70 -7.53 -7.64
CA THR A 239 -14.53 -7.91 -8.45
C THR A 239 -14.93 -8.11 -9.91
N PRO A 240 -14.06 -7.76 -10.87
CA PRO A 240 -14.29 -8.14 -12.26
C PRO A 240 -14.10 -9.65 -12.43
N LYS A 241 -14.96 -10.29 -13.23
CA LYS A 241 -14.77 -11.71 -13.60
C LYS A 241 -13.53 -11.91 -14.46
N ASP A 242 -13.22 -10.93 -15.32
CA ASP A 242 -11.98 -10.85 -16.10
C ASP A 242 -11.19 -9.57 -15.74
N PRO A 243 -10.17 -9.66 -14.87
CA PRO A 243 -9.31 -8.54 -14.50
C PRO A 243 -8.49 -7.95 -15.66
N SER A 244 -8.36 -8.65 -16.79
CA SER A 244 -7.65 -8.14 -17.98
C SER A 244 -8.51 -7.20 -18.82
N ALA A 245 -9.84 -7.36 -18.76
CA ALA A 245 -10.80 -6.54 -19.49
C ALA A 245 -11.11 -5.21 -18.77
N VAL A 246 -11.19 -5.24 -17.44
CA VAL A 246 -11.53 -4.06 -16.62
C VAL A 246 -10.56 -3.93 -15.45
N SER A 247 -9.82 -2.82 -15.44
CA SER A 247 -8.97 -2.50 -14.28
C SER A 247 -9.82 -2.18 -13.04
N ILE A 248 -9.32 -2.53 -11.86
CA ILE A 248 -9.98 -2.23 -10.58
C ILE A 248 -10.23 -0.72 -10.42
N SER A 249 -9.31 0.14 -10.86
CA SER A 249 -9.50 1.60 -10.82
C SER A 249 -10.63 2.07 -11.74
N GLY A 250 -10.73 1.52 -12.96
CA GLY A 250 -11.86 1.80 -13.85
C GLY A 250 -13.19 1.34 -13.26
N LEU A 251 -13.19 0.15 -12.64
CA LEU A 251 -14.35 -0.36 -11.93
C LEU A 251 -14.74 0.52 -10.72
N ALA A 252 -13.75 1.06 -9.99
CA ALA A 252 -14.00 1.97 -8.87
C ALA A 252 -14.74 3.22 -9.36
N GLY A 253 -14.34 3.77 -10.50
CA GLY A 253 -14.97 4.92 -11.12
C GLY A 253 -16.44 4.69 -11.45
N ILE A 254 -16.76 3.56 -12.10
CA ILE A 254 -18.16 3.28 -12.47
C ILE A 254 -19.03 2.96 -11.26
N VAL A 255 -18.53 2.18 -10.29
CA VAL A 255 -19.25 1.89 -9.05
C VAL A 255 -19.53 3.20 -8.30
N THR A 256 -18.52 4.06 -8.15
CA THR A 256 -18.68 5.37 -7.49
C THR A 256 -19.73 6.22 -8.21
N ALA A 257 -19.66 6.33 -9.53
CA ALA A 257 -20.63 7.10 -10.31
C ALA A 257 -22.06 6.60 -10.11
N VAL A 258 -22.26 5.28 -10.03
CA VAL A 258 -23.56 4.65 -9.79
C VAL A 258 -24.10 4.96 -8.39
N LEU A 259 -23.27 4.85 -7.36
CA LEU A 259 -23.66 5.13 -5.98
C LEU A 259 -23.96 6.61 -5.75
N ARG A 260 -23.29 7.52 -6.47
CA ARG A 260 -23.47 8.97 -6.39
C ARG A 260 -24.63 9.53 -7.22
N ARG A 261 -25.33 8.71 -8.03
CA ARG A 261 -26.55 9.14 -8.75
C ARG A 261 -27.58 9.70 -7.75
N PRO A 262 -28.32 10.78 -8.06
CA PRO A 262 -29.33 11.31 -7.17
C PRO A 262 -30.49 10.31 -6.90
N PRO A 263 -30.93 10.15 -5.64
CA PRO A 263 -30.28 10.62 -4.41
C PRO A 263 -29.01 9.81 -4.11
N PRO A 264 -27.89 10.44 -3.73
CA PRO A 264 -26.65 9.72 -3.46
C PRO A 264 -26.84 8.75 -2.29
N LEU A 265 -26.28 7.54 -2.40
CA LEU A 265 -26.29 6.58 -1.30
C LEU A 265 -25.20 6.95 -0.28
N PRO A 266 -25.44 6.74 1.04
CA PRO A 266 -24.47 7.01 2.10
C PRO A 266 -23.41 5.91 2.19
N LEU A 267 -22.77 5.62 1.05
CA LEU A 267 -21.80 4.54 0.88
C LEU A 267 -20.51 5.09 0.27
N GLU A 268 -19.39 4.48 0.65
CA GLU A 268 -18.06 4.77 0.11
C GLU A 268 -17.49 3.57 -0.62
N VAL A 269 -16.68 3.84 -1.65
CA VAL A 269 -15.96 2.81 -2.41
C VAL A 269 -14.50 2.86 -2.02
N VAL A 270 -13.99 1.77 -1.45
CA VAL A 270 -12.56 1.61 -1.17
C VAL A 270 -11.96 0.57 -2.09
N MET A 271 -10.72 0.81 -2.50
CA MET A 271 -10.00 -0.05 -3.42
C MET A 271 -8.89 -0.80 -2.68
N SER A 272 -8.88 -2.12 -2.83
CA SER A 272 -7.71 -2.96 -2.56
C SER A 272 -6.99 -3.28 -3.86
N ALA A 273 -5.87 -4.02 -3.78
CA ALA A 273 -5.12 -4.44 -4.98
C ALA A 273 -5.95 -5.25 -5.99
N HIS A 274 -6.97 -5.98 -5.54
CA HIS A 274 -7.72 -6.94 -6.37
C HIS A 274 -9.24 -6.86 -6.26
N SER A 275 -9.75 -6.04 -5.34
CA SER A 275 -11.19 -5.91 -5.12
C SER A 275 -11.57 -4.47 -4.82
N LEU A 276 -12.84 -4.18 -5.03
CA LEU A 276 -13.49 -3.02 -4.48
C LEU A 276 -14.38 -3.48 -3.34
N ASP A 277 -14.42 -2.71 -2.29
CA ASP A 277 -15.38 -2.91 -1.21
C ASP A 277 -16.24 -1.64 -1.12
N VAL A 278 -17.56 -1.82 -1.13
CA VAL A 278 -18.52 -0.75 -0.85
C VAL A 278 -18.91 -0.86 0.62
N LEU A 279 -18.74 0.24 1.35
CA LEU A 279 -18.91 0.31 2.79
C LEU A 279 -19.95 1.38 3.14
N PRO A 280 -20.61 1.34 4.31
CA PRO A 280 -21.27 2.51 4.86
C PRO A 280 -20.28 3.67 4.98
N ALA A 281 -20.69 4.90 4.66
CA ALA A 281 -19.80 6.06 4.70
C ALA A 281 -19.28 6.37 6.13
N ALA A 282 -19.97 5.87 7.15
CA ALA A 282 -19.53 5.96 8.54
C ALA A 282 -18.44 4.94 8.90
N SER A 283 -18.24 3.88 8.10
CA SER A 283 -17.23 2.85 8.36
C SER A 283 -15.87 3.28 7.83
N THR A 284 -14.96 3.59 8.76
CA THR A 284 -13.60 4.03 8.43
C THR A 284 -12.58 3.43 9.38
N LYS A 285 -11.39 3.12 8.85
CA LYS A 285 -10.23 2.72 9.65
C LYS A 285 -9.82 3.80 10.67
N VAL A 286 -10.23 5.05 10.47
CA VAL A 286 -9.99 6.17 11.40
C VAL A 286 -10.65 5.93 12.75
N THR A 287 -11.82 5.26 12.80
CA THR A 287 -12.50 5.01 14.09
C THR A 287 -11.67 4.12 15.01
N LEU A 288 -10.89 3.19 14.46
CA LEU A 288 -9.93 2.41 15.27
C LEU A 288 -8.80 3.30 15.81
N LEU A 289 -8.25 4.20 14.97
CA LEU A 289 -7.20 5.11 15.37
C LEU A 289 -7.66 5.98 16.54
N GLU A 290 -8.85 6.57 16.45
CA GLU A 290 -9.46 7.38 17.51
C GLU A 290 -9.60 6.58 18.82
N ARG A 291 -10.12 5.35 18.73
CA ARG A 291 -10.25 4.45 19.88
C ARG A 291 -8.90 4.12 20.53
N VAL A 292 -7.88 3.88 19.71
CA VAL A 292 -6.53 3.55 20.18
C VAL A 292 -5.87 4.75 20.85
N VAL A 293 -6.03 5.95 20.30
CA VAL A 293 -5.56 7.21 20.91
C VAL A 293 -6.23 7.44 22.26
N GLU A 294 -7.56 7.26 22.34
CA GLU A 294 -8.33 7.40 23.58
C GLU A 294 -7.83 6.43 24.67
N VAL A 295 -7.71 5.14 24.34
CA VAL A 295 -7.29 4.11 25.30
C VAL A 295 -5.84 4.29 25.74
N ALA A 296 -4.97 4.72 24.85
CA ALA A 296 -3.55 4.91 25.16
C ALA A 296 -3.28 6.24 25.89
N GLY A 297 -4.22 7.19 25.88
CA GLY A 297 -4.07 8.49 26.53
C GLY A 297 -3.01 9.38 25.90
N GLY A 298 -2.76 9.25 24.59
CA GLY A 298 -1.73 10.01 23.89
C GLY A 298 -1.69 9.74 22.38
N GLU A 299 -0.74 10.39 21.71
CA GLU A 299 -0.57 10.30 20.26
C GLU A 299 -0.28 8.88 19.79
N ALA A 300 -0.88 8.48 18.67
CA ALA A 300 -0.62 7.20 18.01
C ALA A 300 0.22 7.41 16.75
N LEU A 301 0.98 6.40 16.34
CA LEU A 301 1.61 6.36 15.01
C LEU A 301 0.79 5.44 14.10
N ALA A 302 0.27 5.97 12.99
CA ALA A 302 -0.47 5.17 12.01
C ALA A 302 0.44 4.73 10.85
N ILE A 303 0.35 3.46 10.42
CA ILE A 303 1.18 2.91 9.34
C ILE A 303 0.32 2.09 8.38
N GLY A 304 0.46 2.32 7.07
CA GLY A 304 -0.25 1.56 6.03
C GLY A 304 0.47 1.54 4.69
N ASP A 305 -0.02 0.77 3.73
CA ASP A 305 0.64 0.56 2.44
C ASP A 305 0.03 1.40 1.32
N GLN A 306 -1.25 1.75 1.41
CA GLN A 306 -1.98 2.46 0.35
C GLN A 306 -2.46 3.85 0.77
N GLY A 307 -1.52 4.76 1.03
CA GLY A 307 -1.81 6.14 1.43
C GLY A 307 -2.07 7.12 0.28
N GLN A 308 -1.99 6.69 -0.98
CA GLN A 308 -2.34 7.53 -2.14
C GLN A 308 -3.84 7.82 -2.20
N LEU A 309 -4.25 8.85 -2.96
CA LEU A 309 -5.67 9.13 -3.22
C LEU A 309 -6.37 7.89 -3.81
N GLY A 310 -7.50 7.51 -3.23
CA GLY A 310 -8.26 6.32 -3.61
C GLY A 310 -7.70 4.99 -3.08
N GLY A 311 -6.61 5.01 -2.30
CA GLY A 311 -6.16 3.85 -1.53
C GLY A 311 -7.04 3.62 -0.29
N ASN A 312 -7.18 2.37 0.14
CA ASN A 312 -7.98 2.00 1.32
C ASN A 312 -7.42 2.53 2.64
N ASP A 313 -6.11 2.83 2.72
CA ASP A 313 -5.50 3.43 3.90
C ASP A 313 -5.46 4.96 3.86
N PHE A 314 -5.93 5.58 2.78
CA PHE A 314 -5.85 7.04 2.61
C PHE A 314 -6.45 7.78 3.81
N ALA A 315 -7.66 7.43 4.24
CA ALA A 315 -8.32 8.08 5.37
C ALA A 315 -7.52 7.91 6.68
N LEU A 316 -7.02 6.69 6.96
CA LEU A 316 -6.20 6.40 8.14
C LEU A 316 -4.91 7.24 8.14
N LEU A 317 -4.21 7.30 7.00
CA LEU A 317 -2.93 7.98 6.88
C LEU A 317 -3.07 9.50 6.70
N ALA A 318 -4.27 9.98 6.37
CA ALA A 318 -4.61 11.39 6.30
C ALA A 318 -5.11 11.96 7.63
N ALA A 319 -5.60 11.13 8.56
CA ALA A 319 -6.28 11.58 9.78
C ALA A 319 -5.43 12.47 10.70
N GLN A 320 -4.11 12.26 10.72
CA GLN A 320 -3.17 12.98 11.60
C GLN A 320 -1.79 13.12 10.95
N GLU A 321 -0.86 13.83 11.61
CA GLU A 321 0.50 14.07 11.10
C GLU A 321 1.44 12.87 11.29
N LEU A 322 1.30 12.16 12.42
CA LEU A 322 2.13 11.01 12.77
C LEU A 322 1.69 9.76 11.99
N THR A 323 1.95 9.77 10.69
CA THR A 323 1.61 8.67 9.79
C THR A 323 2.75 8.33 8.84
N LEU A 324 2.93 7.03 8.59
CA LEU A 324 3.97 6.48 7.73
C LEU A 324 3.35 5.59 6.65
N SER A 325 3.93 5.63 5.46
CA SER A 325 3.64 4.64 4.43
C SER A 325 4.77 3.60 4.35
N VAL A 326 4.38 2.34 4.19
CA VAL A 326 5.30 1.23 3.85
C VAL A 326 5.34 0.95 2.35
N ASP A 327 4.49 1.59 1.54
CA ASP A 327 4.60 1.49 0.09
C ASP A 327 4.20 2.78 -0.64
N ARG A 328 2.91 2.98 -0.92
CA ARG A 328 2.40 4.14 -1.66
C ARG A 328 2.01 5.26 -0.70
N CYS A 329 2.46 6.48 -0.98
CA CYS A 329 2.17 7.66 -0.14
C CYS A 329 1.19 8.63 -0.83
N SER A 330 0.56 9.50 -0.03
CA SER A 330 -0.17 10.67 -0.56
C SER A 330 0.82 11.72 -1.09
N PRO A 331 0.40 12.69 -1.92
CA PRO A 331 1.24 13.83 -2.27
C PRO A 331 1.40 14.85 -1.12
N ASP A 332 0.53 14.83 -0.10
CA ASP A 332 0.55 15.79 1.02
C ASP A 332 1.89 15.77 1.78
N PRO A 333 2.66 16.88 1.82
CA PRO A 333 3.98 16.89 2.47
C PRO A 333 3.90 16.95 4.01
N THR A 334 2.73 17.06 4.62
CA THR A 334 2.58 17.16 6.08
C THR A 334 2.48 15.80 6.79
N ARG A 335 2.29 14.70 6.05
CA ARG A 335 2.00 13.37 6.62
C ARG A 335 2.31 12.23 5.65
N CYS A 336 2.06 10.99 6.04
CA CYS A 336 2.08 9.80 5.18
C CYS A 336 3.39 9.66 4.39
N TRP A 337 4.53 9.87 5.04
CA TRP A 337 5.84 9.76 4.40
C TRP A 337 6.32 8.32 4.34
N ARG A 338 7.05 7.96 3.29
CA ARG A 338 7.77 6.67 3.18
C ARG A 338 9.25 6.89 3.33
N LEU A 339 9.83 6.43 4.45
CA LEU A 339 11.24 6.65 4.77
C LEU A 339 12.17 5.58 4.20
N VAL A 340 11.65 4.37 3.97
CA VAL A 340 12.47 3.23 3.53
C VAL A 340 12.25 2.93 2.06
N VAL A 341 13.35 2.88 1.33
CA VAL A 341 13.45 2.33 -0.02
C VAL A 341 14.73 1.48 -0.12
N PRO A 342 14.76 0.42 -0.94
CA PRO A 342 13.66 -0.08 -1.79
C PRO A 342 12.67 -0.99 -1.05
N LEU A 343 12.80 -1.18 0.26
CA LEU A 343 11.91 -2.06 1.03
C LEU A 343 10.46 -1.54 0.99
N SER A 344 9.50 -2.45 1.01
CA SER A 344 8.08 -2.18 1.14
C SER A 344 7.38 -3.16 2.07
N GLY A 345 6.13 -2.86 2.42
CA GLY A 345 5.25 -3.70 3.22
C GLY A 345 5.88 -4.19 4.52
N PRO A 346 5.81 -5.50 4.85
CA PRO A 346 6.32 -6.03 6.11
C PRO A 346 7.79 -5.73 6.39
N ASN A 347 8.63 -5.65 5.36
CA ASN A 347 10.05 -5.35 5.53
C ASN A 347 10.30 -3.89 5.88
N ALA A 348 9.54 -2.97 5.30
CA ALA A 348 9.57 -1.56 5.68
C ALA A 348 8.96 -1.36 7.07
N LEU A 349 7.85 -2.05 7.37
CA LEU A 349 7.23 -2.03 8.70
C LEU A 349 8.23 -2.45 9.77
N CYS A 350 8.97 -3.56 9.59
CA CYS A 350 10.00 -3.98 10.55
C CYS A 350 11.02 -2.89 10.88
N ARG A 351 11.42 -2.08 9.88
CA ARG A 351 12.35 -0.96 10.10
C ARG A 351 11.71 0.14 10.94
N TYR A 352 10.43 0.44 10.73
CA TYR A 352 9.69 1.42 11.54
C TYR A 352 9.47 0.94 12.97
N LEU A 353 9.06 -0.32 13.15
CA LEU A 353 8.87 -0.90 14.48
C LEU A 353 10.19 -0.94 15.26
N ALA A 354 11.29 -1.34 14.61
CA ALA A 354 12.61 -1.33 15.24
C ALA A 354 13.08 0.08 15.66
N ALA A 355 12.62 1.13 14.97
CA ALA A 355 12.90 2.52 15.33
C ALA A 355 12.04 3.02 16.51
N LEU A 356 10.98 2.31 16.89
CA LEU A 356 10.20 2.62 18.09
C LEU A 356 10.91 2.04 19.33
N GLU A 357 11.57 2.93 20.06
CA GLU A 357 12.30 2.60 21.28
C GLU A 357 11.49 3.03 22.52
N PRO A 358 11.59 2.29 23.65
CA PRO A 358 11.00 2.71 24.91
C PRO A 358 11.52 4.09 25.36
N ALA A 359 10.64 4.90 25.92
CA ALA A 359 10.93 6.18 26.55
C ALA A 359 10.15 6.32 27.86
N SER A 360 10.41 7.37 28.65
CA SER A 360 9.74 7.59 29.93
C SER A 360 8.22 7.72 29.82
N ASN A 361 7.72 8.21 28.68
CA ASN A 361 6.30 8.49 28.43
C ASN A 361 5.80 7.73 27.18
N GLY A 362 6.03 6.40 27.12
CA GLY A 362 5.62 5.56 25.99
C GLY A 362 6.78 5.21 25.05
N LEU A 363 6.57 5.34 23.74
CA LEU A 363 7.58 5.06 22.72
C LEU A 363 8.14 6.36 22.13
N ARG A 364 9.35 6.29 21.59
CA ARG A 364 9.93 7.38 20.78
C ARG A 364 10.47 6.83 19.48
N PHE A 365 10.14 7.50 18.38
CA PHE A 365 10.64 7.14 17.06
C PHE A 365 12.08 7.65 16.87
N ARG A 366 13.06 6.75 16.85
CA ARG A 366 14.48 7.06 16.66
C ARG A 366 14.91 6.68 15.26
N TRP A 367 14.78 7.63 14.33
CA TRP A 367 15.19 7.43 12.95
C TRP A 367 16.61 7.94 12.71
N ARG A 368 17.45 7.10 12.09
CA ARG A 368 18.73 7.52 11.52
C ARG A 368 18.65 7.26 10.02
N ALA A 369 18.72 8.34 9.23
CA ALA A 369 18.82 8.22 7.77
C ALA A 369 20.13 7.49 7.45
N SER A 370 20.02 6.29 6.87
CA SER A 370 21.16 5.50 6.36
C SER A 370 21.56 5.95 4.99
#